data_AF-A0A523LED3-F1
#
_entry.id   AF-A0A523LED3-F1
#
_cell.length_a   1.000
_cell.length_b   1.000
_cell.length_c   1.000
_cell.angle_alpha   90.00
_cell.angle_beta   90.00
_cell.angle_gamma   90.00
#
_symmetry.space_group_name_H-M   'P 1'
#
loop_
_entity.id
_entity.type
_entity.pdbx_description
1 polymer ?
#
loop_
_entity_poly.entity_id
_entity_poly.type
_entity_poly.pdbx_seq_one_letter_code
_entity_poly.pdbx_strand_id
1 'polypeptide(L)'
;MTTSGMGILLPGDVEKAAEAWLVNNAGKDLKADLLIAPHHGSDTSSTVAFLRSVGPSHVLIPAGYGNRFGLPSADVVARYEALGMHIFVSGCEGALTVTVGEQEQMLVRGWRVAGKKYWTLRPCAGKRVERR
;
A
#
# COMPACT_ATOMS: atom_id res chain seq x y z
N MET A 1 -12.27 5.55 5.00
CA MET A 1 -12.76 6.64 4.12
C MET A 1 -13.40 5.99 2.90
N THR A 2 -14.53 6.48 2.42
CA THR A 2 -15.15 5.97 1.18
C THR A 2 -15.26 7.10 0.15
N THR A 3 -15.01 6.79 -1.11
CA THR A 3 -15.13 7.75 -2.22
C THR A 3 -15.53 7.01 -3.50
N SER A 4 -16.61 7.45 -4.15
CA SER A 4 -17.19 6.82 -5.35
C SER A 4 -17.36 5.30 -5.25
N GLY A 5 -17.83 4.80 -4.09
CA GLY A 5 -18.02 3.36 -3.85
C GLY A 5 -16.77 2.60 -3.38
N MET A 6 -15.57 3.18 -3.55
CA MET A 6 -14.32 2.55 -3.12
C MET A 6 -13.95 2.86 -1.67
N GLY A 7 -13.49 1.84 -0.95
CA GLY A 7 -12.97 1.93 0.41
C GLY A 7 -11.47 2.20 0.44
N ILE A 8 -11.07 3.16 1.25
CA ILE A 8 -9.66 3.44 1.57
C ILE A 8 -9.46 3.27 3.08
N LEU A 9 -8.54 2.38 3.44
CA LEU A 9 -8.14 2.15 4.83
C LEU A 9 -6.81 2.87 5.13
N LEU A 10 -6.84 3.74 6.14
CA LEU A 10 -5.70 4.48 6.65
C LEU A 10 -5.47 4.04 8.10
N PRO A 11 -4.80 2.90 8.32
CA PRO A 11 -4.70 2.29 9.64
C PRO A 11 -3.61 2.94 10.50
N GLY A 12 -2.82 3.87 9.96
CA GLY A 12 -1.70 4.50 10.66
C GLY A 12 -0.63 3.48 11.04
N ASP A 13 -0.05 3.62 12.22
CA ASP A 13 1.04 2.76 12.70
C ASP A 13 0.55 1.60 13.57
N VAL A 14 -0.66 1.10 13.33
CA VAL A 14 -1.16 -0.09 14.02
C VAL A 14 -0.27 -1.30 13.76
N GLU A 15 -0.06 -2.07 14.82
CA GLU A 15 0.72 -3.31 14.82
C GLU A 15 -0.20 -4.53 15.05
N LYS A 16 0.38 -5.74 15.04
CA LYS A 16 -0.35 -7.03 15.09
C LYS A 16 -1.49 -7.08 16.12
N ALA A 17 -1.29 -6.52 17.32
CA ALA A 17 -2.30 -6.53 18.37
C ALA A 17 -3.55 -5.70 17.99
N ALA A 18 -3.34 -4.49 17.47
CA ALA A 18 -4.42 -3.63 16.99
C ALA A 18 -5.05 -4.18 15.70
N GLU A 19 -4.26 -4.79 14.82
CA GLU A 19 -4.77 -5.50 13.65
C GLU A 19 -5.70 -6.66 14.02
N ALA A 20 -5.30 -7.49 15.00
CA ALA A 20 -6.13 -8.56 15.51
C ALA A 20 -7.43 -8.02 16.12
N TRP A 21 -7.35 -6.92 16.87
CA TRP A 21 -8.53 -6.25 17.39
C TRP A 21 -9.45 -5.77 16.24
N LEU A 22 -8.92 -5.13 15.20
CA LEU A 22 -9.70 -4.70 14.04
C LEU A 22 -10.38 -5.87 13.34
N VAL A 23 -9.67 -6.97 13.11
CA VAL A 23 -10.23 -8.19 12.49
C VAL A 23 -11.41 -8.73 13.29
N ASN A 24 -11.31 -8.74 14.61
CA ASN A 24 -12.33 -9.31 15.48
C ASN A 24 -13.54 -8.39 15.71
N ASN A 25 -13.37 -7.07 15.57
CA ASN A 25 -14.39 -6.10 15.99
C ASN A 25 -15.00 -5.29 14.83
N ALA A 26 -14.28 -5.09 13.72
CA ALA A 26 -14.76 -4.24 12.62
C ALA A 26 -15.60 -5.00 11.58
N GLY A 27 -15.56 -6.34 11.56
CA GLY A 27 -16.39 -7.15 10.67
C GLY A 27 -16.25 -6.76 9.18
N LYS A 28 -17.37 -6.48 8.52
CA LYS A 28 -17.40 -6.07 7.10
C LYS A 28 -16.88 -4.65 6.86
N ASP A 29 -16.88 -3.80 7.88
CA ASP A 29 -16.45 -2.40 7.76
C ASP A 29 -14.93 -2.27 7.58
N LEU A 30 -14.19 -3.36 7.78
CA LEU A 30 -12.74 -3.43 7.56
C LEU A 30 -12.38 -3.55 6.06
N LYS A 31 -13.34 -3.85 5.19
CA LYS A 31 -13.10 -4.01 3.74
C LYS A 31 -12.67 -2.69 3.09
N ALA A 32 -11.62 -2.75 2.28
CA ALA A 32 -11.14 -1.60 1.51
C ALA A 32 -10.42 -2.06 0.24
N ASP A 33 -10.51 -1.25 -0.81
CA ASP A 33 -9.85 -1.47 -2.11
C ASP A 33 -8.39 -1.01 -2.10
N LEU A 34 -8.12 0.05 -1.34
CA LEU A 34 -6.81 0.65 -1.14
C LEU A 34 -6.42 0.63 0.33
N LEU A 35 -5.25 0.08 0.61
CA LEU A 35 -4.63 0.10 1.93
C LEU A 35 -3.41 1.02 1.93
N ILE A 36 -3.34 1.94 2.90
CA ILE A 36 -2.06 2.53 3.29
C ILE A 36 -1.39 1.54 4.25
N ALA A 37 -0.20 1.05 3.89
CA ALA A 37 0.49 0.02 4.65
C ALA A 37 0.64 0.43 6.12
N PRO A 38 0.12 -0.38 7.05
CA PRO A 38 0.25 -0.07 8.46
C PRO A 38 1.72 0.00 8.87
N HIS A 39 2.06 0.97 9.71
CA HIS A 39 3.41 1.12 10.26
C HIS A 39 4.50 1.09 9.18
N HIS A 40 4.26 1.80 8.07
CA HIS A 40 5.21 1.94 6.96
C HIS A 40 5.67 0.61 6.31
N GLY A 41 4.94 -0.50 6.55
CA GLY A 41 5.33 -1.84 6.11
C GLY A 41 6.39 -2.50 6.99
N SER A 42 6.32 -2.29 8.31
CA SER A 42 7.11 -2.99 9.34
C SER A 42 6.70 -4.45 9.52
N ASP A 43 7.62 -5.31 9.95
CA ASP A 43 7.33 -6.71 10.33
C ASP A 43 6.46 -6.86 11.58
N THR A 44 6.26 -5.76 12.31
CA THR A 44 5.31 -5.66 13.40
C THR A 44 3.87 -5.43 12.91
N SER A 45 3.63 -5.31 11.60
CA SER A 45 2.31 -5.09 11.02
C SER A 45 2.04 -5.97 9.80
N SER A 46 0.91 -5.73 9.13
CA SER A 46 0.46 -6.37 7.91
C SER A 46 0.37 -7.89 8.06
N THR A 47 -0.28 -8.35 9.13
CA THR A 47 -0.55 -9.77 9.36
C THR A 47 -1.46 -10.34 8.27
N VAL A 48 -1.29 -11.63 7.95
CA VAL A 48 -2.10 -12.28 6.90
C VAL A 48 -3.59 -12.24 7.21
N ALA A 49 -3.97 -12.39 8.49
CA ALA A 49 -5.37 -12.33 8.92
C ALA A 49 -5.98 -10.94 8.66
N PHE A 50 -5.24 -9.88 8.99
CA PHE A 50 -5.64 -8.50 8.70
C PHE A 50 -5.77 -8.27 7.20
N LEU A 51 -4.77 -8.63 6.40
CA LEU A 51 -4.77 -8.42 4.96
C LEU A 51 -5.89 -9.16 4.24
N ARG A 52 -6.23 -10.39 4.66
CA ARG A 52 -7.37 -11.14 4.12
C ARG A 52 -8.71 -10.52 4.51
N SER A 53 -8.80 -9.97 5.73
CA SER A 53 -10.00 -9.31 6.22
C SER A 53 -10.25 -8.00 5.48
N VAL A 54 -9.22 -7.17 5.29
CA VAL A 54 -9.28 -5.92 4.50
C VAL A 54 -9.52 -6.23 3.02
N GLY A 55 -8.80 -7.20 2.45
CA GLY A 55 -8.91 -7.60 1.04
C GLY A 55 -8.57 -6.51 0.00
N PRO A 56 -7.51 -5.69 0.17
CA PRO A 56 -7.20 -4.62 -0.76
C PRO A 56 -6.59 -5.15 -2.07
N SER A 57 -6.87 -4.45 -3.16
CA SER A 57 -6.22 -4.71 -4.46
C SER A 57 -4.93 -3.90 -4.62
N HIS A 58 -4.82 -2.76 -3.92
CA HIS A 58 -3.67 -1.86 -3.98
C HIS A 58 -3.16 -1.52 -2.58
N VAL A 59 -1.85 -1.41 -2.44
CA VAL A 59 -1.17 -1.02 -1.20
C VAL A 59 -0.20 0.13 -1.48
N LEU A 60 -0.38 1.25 -0.77
CA LEU A 60 0.60 2.35 -0.75
C LEU A 60 1.45 2.23 0.50
N ILE A 61 2.77 2.20 0.35
CA ILE A 61 3.72 2.07 1.44
C ILE A 61 4.43 3.42 1.63
N PRO A 62 4.12 4.17 2.70
CA PRO A 62 4.82 5.40 3.01
C PRO A 62 6.20 5.07 3.61
N ALA A 63 7.21 4.84 2.79
CA ALA A 63 8.57 4.54 3.26
C ALA A 63 9.59 5.27 2.39
N GLY A 64 10.55 5.95 3.01
CA GLY A 64 11.59 6.70 2.31
C GLY A 64 12.63 5.79 1.64
N TYR A 65 13.20 6.22 0.52
CA TYR A 65 14.30 5.49 -0.12
C TYR A 65 15.53 5.45 0.80
N GLY A 66 16.13 4.27 0.98
CA GLY A 66 17.31 4.10 1.81
C GLY A 66 17.09 4.49 3.28
N ASN A 67 15.85 4.44 3.79
CA ASN A 67 15.58 4.75 5.18
C ASN A 67 16.34 3.79 6.12
N ARG A 68 16.81 4.32 7.26
CA ARG A 68 17.61 3.57 8.25
C ARG A 68 16.91 2.38 8.91
N PHE A 69 15.58 2.30 8.80
CA PHE A 69 14.79 1.25 9.41
C PHE A 69 14.63 0.03 8.49
N GLY A 70 15.10 0.12 7.24
CA GLY A 70 14.98 -0.97 6.27
C GLY A 70 13.54 -1.20 5.80
N LEU A 71 12.68 -0.17 5.83
CA LEU A 71 11.26 -0.30 5.47
C LEU A 71 10.97 -0.02 3.98
N PRO A 72 9.93 -0.63 3.38
CA PRO A 72 9.18 -1.76 3.94
C PRO A 72 10.06 -3.00 4.08
N SER A 73 9.76 -3.83 5.09
CA SER A 73 10.45 -5.10 5.24
C SER A 73 10.22 -6.01 4.04
N ALA A 74 11.23 -6.78 3.66
CA ALA A 74 11.14 -7.75 2.57
C ALA A 74 10.03 -8.78 2.80
N ASP A 75 9.82 -9.21 4.05
CA ASP A 75 8.78 -10.19 4.40
C ASP A 75 7.38 -9.60 4.21
N VAL A 76 7.18 -8.33 4.58
CA VAL A 76 5.91 -7.61 4.34
C VAL A 76 5.64 -7.46 2.86
N VAL A 77 6.65 -7.07 2.06
CA VAL A 77 6.51 -6.99 0.60
C VAL A 77 6.15 -8.35 0.00
N ALA A 78 6.85 -9.41 0.39
CA ALA A 78 6.57 -10.77 -0.06
C ALA A 78 5.15 -11.21 0.31
N ARG A 79 4.64 -10.84 1.50
CA ARG A 79 3.24 -11.11 1.89
C ARG A 79 2.24 -10.41 0.97
N TYR A 80 2.46 -9.14 0.64
CA TYR A 80 1.59 -8.42 -0.29
C TYR A 80 1.62 -9.03 -1.71
N GLU A 81 2.81 -9.37 -2.21
CA GLU A 81 2.99 -10.01 -3.52
C GLU A 81 2.29 -11.37 -3.57
N ALA A 82 2.44 -12.21 -2.54
CA ALA A 82 1.81 -13.51 -2.43
C ALA A 82 0.26 -13.44 -2.38
N LEU A 83 -0.29 -12.30 -1.94
CA LEU A 83 -1.73 -12.04 -1.95
C LEU A 83 -2.21 -11.33 -3.23
N GLY A 84 -1.32 -11.10 -4.21
CA GLY A 84 -1.66 -10.53 -5.52
C GLY A 84 -1.93 -9.02 -5.50
N MET A 85 -1.41 -8.31 -4.50
CA MET A 85 -1.64 -6.87 -4.34
C MET A 85 -0.71 -6.04 -5.21
N HIS A 86 -1.19 -4.90 -5.71
CA HIS A 86 -0.35 -3.90 -6.40
C HIS A 86 0.33 -3.00 -5.39
N ILE A 87 1.67 -2.99 -5.38
CA ILE A 87 2.47 -2.31 -4.34
C ILE A 87 3.10 -1.04 -4.90
N PHE A 88 2.95 0.07 -4.16
CA PHE A 88 3.55 1.37 -4.49
C PHE A 88 4.31 1.90 -3.28
N VAL A 89 5.62 2.12 -3.41
CA VAL A 89 6.45 2.67 -2.32
C VAL A 89 6.74 4.14 -2.59
N SER A 90 6.34 5.05 -1.70
CA SER A 90 6.53 6.50 -1.92
C SER A 90 8.00 6.89 -2.09
N GLY A 91 8.91 6.23 -1.39
CA GLY A 91 10.36 6.37 -1.56
C GLY A 91 10.85 6.06 -2.96
N CYS A 92 10.13 5.23 -3.71
CA CYS A 92 10.41 4.89 -5.11
C CYS A 92 9.66 5.81 -6.08
N GLU A 93 8.39 6.07 -5.82
CA GLU A 93 7.47 6.75 -6.74
C GLU A 93 7.45 8.28 -6.62
N GLY A 94 7.96 8.82 -5.51
CA GLY A 94 7.72 10.21 -5.11
C GLY A 94 6.33 10.36 -4.48
N ALA A 95 5.75 11.57 -4.59
CA ALA A 95 4.36 11.77 -4.19
C ALA A 95 3.44 10.84 -4.99
N LEU A 96 2.54 10.15 -4.29
CA LEU A 96 1.55 9.27 -4.88
C LEU A 96 0.20 10.00 -4.94
N THR A 97 -0.37 10.10 -6.13
CA THR A 97 -1.73 10.59 -6.34
C THR A 97 -2.61 9.42 -6.69
N VAL A 98 -3.69 9.25 -5.93
CA VAL A 98 -4.75 8.29 -6.25
C VAL A 98 -5.92 9.07 -6.81
N THR A 99 -6.29 8.75 -8.04
CA THR A 99 -7.51 9.27 -8.67
C THR A 99 -8.54 8.17 -8.68
N VAL A 100 -9.70 8.47 -8.10
CA VAL A 100 -10.87 7.63 -8.11
C VAL A 100 -11.85 8.23 -9.12
N GLY A 101 -12.03 7.55 -10.25
CA GLY A 101 -12.91 7.97 -11.33
C GLY A 101 -14.34 7.48 -11.15
N GLU A 102 -15.18 7.77 -12.15
CA GLU A 102 -16.48 7.12 -12.27
C GLU A 102 -16.31 5.61 -12.53
N GLN A 103 -17.30 4.79 -12.18
CA GLN A 103 -17.28 3.33 -12.35
C GLN A 103 -16.20 2.57 -11.55
N GLU A 104 -15.88 3.04 -10.34
CA GLU A 104 -14.94 2.33 -9.42
C GLU A 104 -13.54 2.13 -10.01
N GLN A 105 -13.13 2.99 -10.94
CA GLN A 105 -11.78 2.94 -11.52
C GLN A 105 -10.79 3.67 -10.60
N MET A 106 -9.75 2.97 -10.18
CA MET A 106 -8.65 3.56 -9.42
C MET A 106 -7.38 3.66 -10.26
N LEU A 107 -6.80 4.86 -10.31
CA LEU A 107 -5.52 5.11 -10.95
C LEU A 107 -4.53 5.66 -9.92
N VAL A 108 -3.44 4.93 -9.71
CA VAL A 108 -2.33 5.36 -8.85
C VAL A 108 -1.19 5.90 -9.71
N ARG A 109 -0.77 7.15 -9.48
CA ARG A 109 0.34 7.80 -10.20
C ARG A 109 1.41 8.30 -9.24
N GLY A 110 2.66 7.90 -9.51
CA GLY A 110 3.84 8.44 -8.85
C GLY A 110 4.37 9.69 -9.55
N TRP A 111 4.70 10.73 -8.79
CA TRP A 111 5.26 11.98 -9.31
C TRP A 111 6.55 11.77 -10.10
N ARG A 112 7.44 10.86 -9.67
CA ARG A 112 8.68 10.54 -10.40
C ARG A 112 8.41 9.80 -11.72
N VAL A 113 7.25 9.16 -11.88
CA VAL A 113 6.82 8.55 -13.15
C VAL A 113 6.22 9.60 -14.08
N ALA A 114 5.44 10.54 -13.55
CA ALA A 114 4.75 11.55 -14.34
C ALA A 114 5.67 12.68 -14.82
N GLY A 115 6.61 13.13 -13.98
CA GLY A 115 7.51 14.25 -14.25
C GLY A 115 8.93 13.83 -14.64
N LYS A 116 9.08 12.81 -15.51
CA LYS A 116 10.38 12.22 -15.87
C LYS A 116 11.38 13.29 -16.31
N LYS A 117 12.36 13.54 -15.46
CA LYS A 117 13.55 14.35 -15.71
C LYS A 117 14.75 13.48 -15.32
N TYR A 118 15.91 13.71 -15.93
CA TYR A 118 17.09 12.88 -15.64
C TYR A 118 17.53 12.97 -14.16
N TRP A 119 17.14 14.02 -13.44
CA TRP A 119 17.40 14.20 -12.02
C TRP A 119 16.27 13.70 -11.10
N THR A 120 15.19 13.15 -11.65
CA THR A 120 14.07 12.55 -10.90
C THR A 120 13.95 11.04 -11.09
N LEU A 121 15.06 10.39 -11.49
CA LEU A 121 15.14 8.95 -11.71
C LEU A 121 14.53 8.17 -10.55
N ARG A 122 13.79 7.11 -10.89
CA ARG A 122 13.20 6.20 -9.89
C ARG A 122 14.33 5.38 -9.28
N PRO A 123 14.61 5.52 -7.98
CA PRO A 123 15.73 4.83 -7.35
C PRO A 123 15.47 3.32 -7.19
N CYS A 124 14.24 2.86 -7.44
CA CYS A 124 13.83 1.46 -7.36
C CYS A 124 13.45 0.86 -8.73
N ALA A 125 13.94 1.45 -9.84
CA ALA A 125 13.68 0.94 -11.18
C ALA A 125 14.20 -0.51 -11.32
N GLY A 126 13.28 -1.47 -11.45
CA GLY A 126 13.57 -2.90 -11.49
C GLY A 126 12.46 -3.80 -10.90
N LYS A 127 11.58 -3.24 -10.05
CA LYS A 127 10.42 -3.95 -9.47
C LYS A 127 9.10 -3.53 -10.09
N ARG A 128 8.96 -3.69 -11.41
CA ARG A 128 7.65 -3.55 -12.06
C ARG A 128 7.21 -4.94 -12.46
N VAL A 129 6.26 -5.52 -11.73
CA VAL A 129 5.48 -6.65 -12.25
C VAL A 129 4.51 -6.05 -13.27
N GLU A 130 4.99 -5.87 -14.50
CA GLU A 130 4.12 -5.60 -15.64
C GLU A 130 3.30 -6.87 -15.91
N ARG A 131 1.97 -6.73 -15.84
CA ARG A 131 1.02 -7.77 -16.23
C ARG A 131 1.22 -8.07 -17.72
N ARG A 132 1.36 -9.36 -18.05
CA ARG A 132 0.85 -9.90 -19.31
C ARG A 132 -0.66 -10.05 -19.22
#